data_AF-A0A6P2KSN4-F1
#
_entry.id   AF-A0A6P2KSN4-F1
#
_cell.length_a   1.000
_cell.length_b   1.000
_cell.length_c   1.000
_cell.angle_alpha   90.00
_cell.angle_beta   90.00
_cell.angle_gamma   90.00
#
_symmetry.space_group_name_H-M   'P 1'
#
loop_
_entity.id
_entity.type
_entity.pdbx_description
1 polymer ?
#
loop_
_entity_poly.entity_id
_entity_poly.type
_entity_poly.pdbx_seq_one_letter_code
_entity_poly.pdbx_strand_id
1 'polypeptide(L)'
;MALPVVFLDGDQVGSRMAAELRRGLYNGEERKVLSTDELVDFNGSELEDLIPNQRLVEAVDRIFRAPEQQFSEVAATGKPIVPQVDAWAKREGIELTPGWKVEIAKRVKAILLSKGINDVDDDLLERWVPLFARFEQSVN
;
A
#
# COMPACT_ATOMS: atom_id res chain seq x y z
N MET A 1 16.72 -22.07 -13.34
CA MET A 1 16.58 -21.25 -12.11
C MET A 1 15.19 -20.67 -12.14
N ALA A 2 14.41 -20.83 -11.08
CA ALA A 2 13.06 -20.27 -11.03
C ALA A 2 13.13 -18.76 -10.77
N LEU A 3 12.35 -17.96 -11.50
CA LEU A 3 12.20 -16.53 -11.22
C LEU A 3 11.39 -16.31 -9.93
N PRO A 4 11.73 -15.31 -9.10
CA PRO A 4 10.96 -14.98 -7.90
C PRO A 4 9.63 -14.31 -8.25
N VAL A 5 8.69 -14.25 -7.31
CA VAL A 5 7.55 -13.34 -7.43
C VAL A 5 8.01 -11.90 -7.24
N VAL A 6 7.56 -11.01 -8.12
CA VAL A 6 7.76 -9.57 -8.03
C VAL A 6 6.42 -8.93 -7.74
N PHE A 7 6.38 -8.08 -6.72
CA PHE A 7 5.19 -7.31 -6.38
C PHE A 7 5.50 -5.83 -6.50
N LEU A 8 4.72 -5.14 -7.34
CA LEU A 8 4.94 -3.75 -7.71
C LEU A 8 3.73 -2.91 -7.36
N ASP A 9 3.98 -1.64 -7.07
CA ASP A 9 2.93 -0.64 -6.98
C ASP A 9 2.17 -0.55 -8.33
N GLY A 10 0.89 -0.20 -8.26
CA GLY A 10 0.01 0.04 -9.40
C GLY A 10 0.16 1.44 -9.99
N ASP A 11 0.98 2.29 -9.37
CA ASP A 11 1.28 3.62 -9.86
C ASP A 11 1.91 3.62 -11.27
N GLN A 12 2.11 4.80 -11.85
CA GLN A 12 2.63 4.90 -13.21
C GLN A 12 4.01 4.25 -13.37
N VAL A 13 4.86 4.30 -12.35
CA VAL A 13 6.21 3.73 -12.41
C VAL A 13 6.16 2.20 -12.32
N GLY A 14 5.43 1.68 -11.34
CA GLY A 14 5.26 0.25 -11.10
C GLY A 14 4.52 -0.45 -12.24
N SER A 15 3.47 0.15 -12.80
CA SER A 15 2.76 -0.39 -13.96
C SER A 15 3.64 -0.50 -15.22
N ARG A 16 4.51 0.49 -15.48
CA ARG A 16 5.50 0.42 -16.57
C ARG A 16 6.52 -0.68 -16.35
N MET A 17 7.07 -0.75 -15.14
CA MET A 17 8.02 -1.81 -14.76
C MET A 17 7.39 -3.20 -14.90
N ALA A 18 6.13 -3.37 -14.46
CA ALA A 18 5.41 -4.62 -14.59
C ALA A 18 5.26 -5.03 -16.07
N ALA A 19 4.93 -4.08 -16.95
CA ALA A 19 4.82 -4.33 -18.39
C ALA A 19 6.17 -4.72 -19.01
N GLU A 20 7.27 -4.06 -18.63
CA GLU A 20 8.62 -4.38 -19.09
C GLU A 20 9.07 -5.76 -18.62
N LEU A 21 8.86 -6.09 -17.35
CA LEU A 21 9.19 -7.40 -16.78
C LEU A 21 8.42 -8.52 -17.49
N ARG A 22 7.10 -8.38 -17.66
CA ARG A 22 6.25 -9.38 -18.33
C ARG A 22 6.65 -9.62 -19.80
N ARG A 23 7.09 -8.57 -20.51
CA ARG A 23 7.55 -8.69 -21.91
C ARG A 23 8.98 -9.20 -22.03
N GLY A 24 9.79 -9.01 -21.01
CA GLY A 24 11.20 -9.36 -20.97
C GLY A 24 11.47 -10.60 -20.11
N LEU A 25 12.09 -10.37 -18.95
CA LEU A 25 12.61 -11.43 -18.07
C LEU A 25 11.55 -12.45 -17.66
N TYR A 26 10.30 -12.02 -17.46
CA TYR A 26 9.18 -12.85 -17.01
C TYR A 26 8.31 -13.36 -18.16
N ASN A 27 8.79 -13.32 -19.42
CA ASN A 27 8.05 -13.91 -20.52
C ASN A 27 7.85 -15.43 -20.30
N GLY A 28 6.61 -15.89 -20.37
CA GLY A 28 6.21 -17.26 -20.01
C GLY A 28 6.03 -17.51 -18.50
N GLU A 29 6.35 -16.54 -17.64
CA GLU A 29 6.13 -16.57 -16.18
C GLU A 29 5.42 -15.30 -15.68
N GLU A 30 4.58 -14.67 -16.51
CA GLU A 30 3.98 -13.35 -16.25
C GLU A 30 3.13 -13.31 -14.98
N ARG A 31 2.60 -14.46 -14.57
CA ARG A 31 1.83 -14.64 -13.32
C ARG A 31 2.63 -14.35 -12.05
N LYS A 32 3.96 -14.33 -12.14
CA LYS A 32 4.87 -13.97 -11.03
C LYS A 32 5.07 -12.46 -10.90
N VAL A 33 4.60 -11.67 -11.86
CA VAL A 33 4.61 -10.21 -11.77
C VAL A 33 3.23 -9.77 -11.31
N LEU A 34 3.12 -9.41 -10.04
CA LEU A 34 1.90 -8.96 -9.37
C LEU A 34 1.89 -7.45 -9.22
N SER A 35 0.72 -6.85 -9.26
CA SER A 35 0.50 -5.43 -8.96
C SER A 35 -0.45 -5.25 -7.78
N THR A 36 -0.27 -4.20 -6.98
CA THR A 36 -1.21 -3.81 -5.93
C THR A 36 -2.63 -3.53 -6.48
N ASP A 37 -2.74 -3.06 -7.73
CA ASP A 37 -4.02 -2.83 -8.41
C ASP A 37 -4.82 -4.13 -8.62
N GLU A 38 -4.18 -5.30 -8.54
CA GLU A 38 -4.87 -6.60 -8.61
C GLU A 38 -5.62 -6.95 -7.31
N LEU A 39 -5.41 -6.18 -6.23
CA LEU A 39 -5.92 -6.45 -4.88
C LEU A 39 -6.89 -5.38 -4.37
N VAL A 40 -7.11 -4.32 -5.13
CA VAL A 40 -8.00 -3.21 -4.77
C VAL A 40 -8.93 -2.86 -5.92
N ASP A 41 -10.01 -2.15 -5.62
CA ASP A 41 -11.05 -1.81 -6.60
C ASP A 41 -10.76 -0.50 -7.36
N PHE A 42 -9.53 0.00 -7.31
CA PHE A 42 -9.09 1.24 -7.94
C PHE A 42 -7.67 1.10 -8.51
N ASN A 43 -7.33 1.96 -9.48
CA ASN A 43 -6.01 1.95 -10.11
C ASN A 43 -5.03 2.92 -9.43
N GLY A 44 -3.74 2.70 -9.66
CA GLY A 44 -2.69 3.57 -9.15
C GLY A 44 -2.45 3.39 -7.65
N SER A 45 -2.82 2.23 -7.12
CA SER A 45 -2.59 1.89 -5.73
C SER A 45 -1.11 1.69 -5.43
N GLU A 46 -0.75 1.87 -4.17
CA GLU A 46 0.58 1.58 -3.64
C GLU A 46 0.47 0.58 -2.50
N LEU A 47 1.60 0.04 -2.03
CA LEU A 47 1.63 -0.90 -0.90
C LEU A 47 0.84 -0.40 0.33
N GLU A 48 0.84 0.91 0.57
CA GLU A 48 0.10 1.56 1.64
C GLU A 48 -1.43 1.34 1.57
N ASP A 49 -1.99 1.10 0.39
CA ASP A 49 -3.43 0.83 0.20
C ASP A 49 -3.84 -0.59 0.63
N LEU A 50 -2.87 -1.46 0.89
CA LEU A 50 -3.09 -2.81 1.44
C LEU A 50 -3.06 -2.82 2.96
N ILE A 51 -2.90 -1.67 3.59
CA ILE A 51 -2.96 -1.49 5.04
C ILE A 51 -4.36 -0.99 5.40
N PRO A 52 -4.94 -1.36 6.57
CA PRO A 52 -6.23 -0.83 6.98
C PRO A 52 -6.26 0.71 6.90
N ASN A 53 -7.10 1.24 6.02
CA ASN A 53 -7.13 2.66 5.66
C ASN A 53 -7.27 3.54 6.91
N GLN A 54 -8.20 3.19 7.80
CA GLN A 54 -8.40 3.90 9.06
C GLN A 54 -7.11 3.99 9.90
N ARG A 55 -6.31 2.93 9.95
CA ARG A 55 -5.07 2.90 10.74
C ARG A 55 -3.98 3.77 10.13
N LEU A 56 -3.92 3.80 8.81
CA LEU A 56 -3.01 4.69 8.10
C LEU A 56 -3.39 6.15 8.34
N VAL A 57 -4.68 6.49 8.19
CA VAL A 57 -5.21 7.83 8.45
C VAL A 57 -4.93 8.29 9.89
N GLU A 58 -5.25 7.45 10.88
CA GLU A 58 -4.95 7.74 12.29
C GLU A 58 -3.45 7.89 12.56
N ALA A 59 -2.59 7.13 11.85
CA ALA A 59 -1.16 7.25 11.99
C ALA A 59 -0.63 8.57 11.41
N VAL A 60 -1.16 9.03 10.27
CA VAL A 60 -0.85 10.33 9.67
C VAL A 60 -1.16 11.46 10.65
N ASP A 61 -2.41 11.55 11.13
CA ASP A 61 -2.84 12.60 12.06
C ASP A 61 -2.01 12.61 13.35
N ARG A 62 -1.58 11.42 13.79
CA ARG A 62 -0.81 11.29 15.02
C ARG A 62 0.65 11.66 14.88
N ILE A 63 1.23 11.49 13.69
CA ILE A 63 2.60 11.89 13.36
C ILE A 63 2.64 13.39 13.10
N PHE A 64 1.68 13.89 12.33
CA PHE A 64 1.59 15.29 11.93
C PHE A 64 0.51 16.01 12.74
N ARG A 65 0.85 16.43 13.96
CA ARG A 65 -0.12 16.96 14.96
C ARG A 65 -0.44 18.44 14.85
N ALA A 66 0.17 19.16 13.91
CA ALA A 66 0.03 20.61 13.77
C ALA A 66 -0.81 21.13 12.57
N PRO A 67 -1.52 20.32 11.75
CA PRO A 67 -2.31 20.84 10.65
C PRO A 67 -3.53 21.61 11.19
N GLU A 68 -4.03 22.56 10.40
CA GLU A 68 -5.31 23.23 10.69
C GLU A 68 -6.47 22.27 10.44
N GLN A 69 -6.36 21.45 9.38
CA GLN A 69 -7.32 20.40 9.05
C GLN A 69 -6.68 19.01 9.15
N GLN A 70 -7.26 18.12 9.96
CA GLN A 70 -6.76 16.75 10.08
C GLN A 70 -6.91 15.98 8.75
N PHE A 71 -6.01 15.05 8.49
CA PHE A 71 -6.08 14.19 7.31
C PHE A 71 -7.34 13.33 7.34
N SER A 72 -7.76 12.84 8.51
CA SER A 72 -9.03 12.11 8.68
C SER A 72 -10.28 12.86 8.23
N GLU A 73 -10.24 14.20 8.18
CA GLU A 73 -11.38 15.00 7.71
C GLU A 73 -11.49 15.04 6.17
N VAL A 74 -10.41 14.71 5.45
CA VAL A 74 -10.35 14.81 3.99
C VAL A 74 -10.01 13.49 3.28
N ALA A 75 -9.55 12.50 4.03
CA ALA A 75 -9.18 11.19 3.48
C ALA A 75 -10.40 10.50 2.87
N ALA A 76 -10.23 9.99 1.65
CA ALA A 76 -11.24 9.24 0.93
C ALA A 76 -10.80 7.78 0.76
N THR A 77 -11.74 6.87 1.00
CA THR A 77 -11.58 5.45 0.66
C THR A 77 -11.75 5.24 -0.85
N GLY A 78 -11.25 4.11 -1.36
CA GLY A 78 -11.37 3.76 -2.78
C GLY A 78 -10.48 4.60 -3.71
N LYS A 79 -9.47 5.27 -3.16
CA LYS A 79 -8.48 6.05 -3.91
C LYS A 79 -7.09 5.82 -3.31
N PRO A 80 -6.01 5.95 -4.10
CA PRO A 80 -4.64 5.79 -3.60
C PRO A 80 -4.36 6.74 -2.43
N ILE A 81 -3.91 6.20 -1.31
CA ILE A 81 -3.78 6.96 -0.06
C ILE A 81 -2.54 7.88 -0.05
N VAL A 82 -1.46 7.46 -0.69
CA VAL A 82 -0.19 8.22 -0.70
C VAL A 82 -0.35 9.56 -1.43
N PRO A 83 -0.91 9.64 -2.66
CA PRO A 83 -1.21 10.92 -3.30
C PRO A 83 -2.14 11.81 -2.47
N GLN A 84 -3.04 11.23 -1.67
CA GLN A 84 -3.91 12.00 -0.78
C GLN A 84 -3.11 12.63 0.36
N VAL A 85 -2.18 11.89 0.98
CA VAL A 85 -1.29 12.42 2.02
C VAL A 85 -0.39 13.52 1.45
N ASP A 86 0.18 13.33 0.26
CA ASP A 86 1.01 14.36 -0.40
C ASP A 86 0.21 15.64 -0.67
N ALA A 87 -0.99 15.52 -1.23
CA ALA A 87 -1.86 16.66 -1.52
C ALA A 87 -2.32 17.38 -0.25
N TRP A 88 -2.66 16.62 0.79
CA TRP A 88 -3.02 17.14 2.11
C TRP A 88 -1.85 17.89 2.75
N ALA A 89 -0.67 17.25 2.84
CA ALA A 89 0.51 17.85 3.47
C ALA A 89 0.91 19.16 2.77
N LYS A 90 0.86 19.19 1.43
CA LYS A 90 1.12 20.40 0.65
C LYS A 90 0.15 21.54 0.99
N ARG A 91 -1.13 21.23 1.20
CA ARG A 91 -2.16 22.23 1.56
C ARG A 91 -1.95 22.75 2.98
N GLU A 92 -1.61 21.88 3.92
CA GLU A 92 -1.37 22.23 5.32
C GLU A 92 0.02 22.82 5.59
N GLY A 93 0.87 22.96 4.56
CA GLY A 93 2.25 23.46 4.70
C GLY A 93 3.17 22.50 5.46
N ILE A 94 2.86 21.19 5.45
CA ILE A 94 3.64 20.15 6.10
C ILE A 94 4.73 19.65 5.13
N GLU A 95 5.97 19.63 5.60
CA GLU A 95 7.08 19.00 4.88
C GLU A 95 7.10 17.49 5.15
N LEU A 96 6.88 16.69 4.10
CA LEU A 96 7.02 15.23 4.14
C LEU A 96 8.50 14.85 3.94
N THR A 97 9.20 14.63 5.04
CA THR A 97 10.62 14.27 5.00
C THR A 97 10.86 12.87 4.41
N PRO A 98 12.03 12.60 3.82
CA PRO A 98 12.37 11.25 3.35
C PRO A 98 12.16 10.21 4.46
N GLY A 99 11.37 9.18 4.16
CA GLY A 99 11.03 8.12 5.12
C GLY A 99 9.74 8.34 5.92
N TRP A 100 8.95 9.38 5.65
CA TRP A 100 7.65 9.59 6.31
C TRP A 100 6.73 8.36 6.24
N LYS A 101 6.71 7.64 5.10
CA LYS A 101 5.98 6.38 4.92
C LYS A 101 6.43 5.31 5.92
N VAL A 102 7.73 5.23 6.21
CA VAL A 102 8.31 4.27 7.16
C VAL A 102 7.83 4.56 8.58
N GLU A 103 7.73 5.84 8.96
CA GLU A 103 7.24 6.23 10.29
C GLU A 103 5.75 5.90 10.46
N ILE A 104 4.94 6.11 9.42
CA ILE A 104 3.55 5.65 9.38
C ILE A 104 3.48 4.13 9.52
N ALA A 105 4.24 3.39 8.71
CA ALA A 105 4.22 1.92 8.72
C ALA A 105 4.62 1.35 10.08
N LYS A 106 5.66 1.90 10.73
CA LYS A 106 6.05 1.52 12.10
C LYS A 106 4.91 1.74 13.09
N ARG A 107 4.21 2.86 12.97
CA ARG A 107 3.09 3.20 13.86
C ARG A 107 1.90 2.27 13.64
N VAL A 108 1.52 2.02 12.40
CA VAL A 108 0.43 1.08 12.08
C VAL A 108 0.77 -0.32 12.58
N LYS A 109 2.00 -0.79 12.33
CA LYS A 109 2.48 -2.08 12.84
C LYS A 109 2.32 -2.19 14.37
N ALA A 110 2.72 -1.15 15.11
CA ALA A 110 2.58 -1.15 16.57
C ALA A 110 1.11 -1.25 17.01
N ILE A 111 0.21 -0.53 16.33
CA ILE A 111 -1.24 -0.59 16.61
C ILE A 111 -1.79 -1.99 16.34
N LEU A 112 -1.52 -2.56 15.16
CA LEU A 112 -2.00 -3.90 14.78
C LEU A 112 -1.47 -5.00 15.71
N LEU A 113 -0.21 -4.92 16.13
CA LEU A 113 0.35 -5.87 17.10
C LEU A 113 -0.31 -5.76 18.48
N SER A 114 -0.75 -4.57 18.88
CA SER A 114 -1.39 -4.35 20.18
C SER A 114 -2.87 -4.77 20.22
N LYS A 115 -3.60 -4.55 19.12
CA LYS A 115 -5.04 -4.84 19.03
C LYS A 115 -5.34 -6.24 18.47
N GLY A 116 -4.37 -6.84 17.79
CA GLY A 116 -4.50 -8.14 17.16
C GLY A 116 -5.31 -8.09 15.85
N ILE A 117 -5.60 -9.27 15.31
CA ILE A 117 -6.23 -9.44 13.99
C ILE A 117 -7.65 -8.88 13.91
N ASN A 118 -8.36 -8.77 15.04
CA ASN A 118 -9.73 -8.24 15.12
C ASN A 118 -9.84 -6.77 14.69
N ASP A 119 -8.71 -6.11 14.48
CA ASP A 119 -8.60 -4.71 14.07
C ASP A 119 -8.42 -4.55 12.55
N VAL A 120 -8.40 -5.66 11.82
CA VAL A 120 -8.30 -5.76 10.37
C VAL A 120 -9.66 -6.18 9.83
N ASP A 121 -10.15 -5.45 8.83
CA ASP A 121 -11.42 -5.79 8.15
C ASP A 121 -11.31 -7.13 7.42
N ASP A 122 -12.38 -7.92 7.45
CA ASP A 122 -12.48 -9.21 6.75
C ASP A 122 -12.22 -9.04 5.24
N ASP A 123 -12.71 -7.96 4.62
CA ASP A 123 -12.46 -7.66 3.21
C ASP A 123 -10.96 -7.52 2.91
N LEU A 124 -10.19 -6.97 3.86
CA LEU A 124 -8.75 -6.83 3.70
C LEU A 124 -8.02 -8.16 3.92
N LEU A 125 -8.50 -8.99 4.85
CA LEU A 125 -7.97 -10.34 5.04
C LEU A 125 -8.20 -11.20 3.80
N GLU A 126 -9.38 -11.12 3.18
CA GLU A 126 -9.72 -11.81 1.94
C GLU A 126 -8.82 -11.39 0.77
N ARG A 127 -8.29 -10.16 0.77
CA ARG A 127 -7.29 -9.68 -0.20
C ARG A 127 -5.87 -10.17 0.11
N TRP A 128 -5.51 -10.26 1.39
CA TRP A 128 -4.17 -10.70 1.81
C TRP A 128 -3.92 -12.19 1.57
N VAL A 129 -4.89 -13.06 1.87
CA VAL A 129 -4.75 -14.52 1.70
C VAL A 129 -4.30 -14.91 0.29
N PRO A 130 -4.95 -14.50 -0.81
CA PRO A 130 -4.52 -14.86 -2.16
C PRO A 130 -3.17 -14.26 -2.50
N LEU A 131 -2.83 -13.06 -2.01
CA LEU A 131 -1.50 -12.46 -2.19
C LEU A 131 -0.41 -13.36 -1.61
N PHE A 132 -0.52 -13.74 -0.33
CA PHE A 132 0.47 -14.61 0.32
C PHE A 132 0.55 -15.99 -0.36
N ALA A 133 -0.58 -16.55 -0.79
CA ALA A 133 -0.60 -17.81 -1.52
C ALA A 133 0.20 -17.76 -2.84
N ARG A 134 0.24 -16.61 -3.53
CA ARG A 134 1.08 -16.44 -4.74
C ARG A 134 2.57 -16.54 -4.42
N PHE A 135 2.99 -16.03 -3.26
CA PHE A 135 4.37 -16.15 -2.81
C PHE A 135 4.72 -17.58 -2.39
N GLU A 136 3.83 -18.29 -1.70
CA GLU A 136 4.06 -19.67 -1.28
C GLU A 136 4.17 -20.64 -2.47
N GLN A 137 3.34 -20.49 -3.50
CA GLN A 137 3.41 -21.30 -4.72
C GLN A 137 4.71 -21.12 -5.51
N SER A 138 5.48 -20.05 -5.25
CA SER A 138 6.78 -19.83 -5.89
C SER A 138 7.95 -20.51 -5.18
N VAL A 139 7.72 -21.07 -3.99
CA VAL A 139 8.72 -21.74 -3.15
C VAL A 139 8.67 -23.27 -3.28
N ASN A 140 7.61 -23.82 -3.90
CA ASN A 140 7.44 -25.25 -4.20
C ASN A 140 7.72 -25.55 -5.68
#